data_AF-A0A1G1G8L0-F1
#
_entry.id   AF-A0A1G1G8L0-F1
#
_cell.length_a   1.000
_cell.length_b   1.000
_cell.length_c   1.000
_cell.angle_alpha   90.00
_cell.angle_beta   90.00
_cell.angle_gamma   90.00
#
_symmetry.space_group_name_H-M   'P 1'
#
loop_
_entity.id
_entity.type
_entity.pdbx_description
1 polymer ?
#
loop_
_entity_poly.entity_id
_entity_poly.type
_entity_poly.pdbx_seq_one_letter_code
_entity_poly.pdbx_strand_id
1 'polypeptide(L)'
;MKCRTTKLLSPYLDGQLSSRERSAFESHLKECAFCRARLEAYGSLRERFAKADRHPAPAWFSAKVAARTSGSRLSRPSLFPVLVRFAEVLIVLLVIAVGVISGGFLVNGMQGRQMASFASSLSLDVFEPTPPDSVGGVYLAMTEANDED
;
A
#
# COMPACT_ATOMS: atom_id res chain seq x y z
N MET A 1 58.30 -21.25 -4.38
CA MET A 1 57.39 -22.13 -3.62
C MET A 1 55.98 -21.57 -3.75
N LYS A 2 54.99 -22.36 -4.19
CA LYS A 2 53.62 -21.90 -4.47
C LYS A 2 52.77 -22.03 -3.19
N CYS A 3 52.11 -20.96 -2.75
CA CYS A 3 51.14 -21.03 -1.65
C CYS A 3 49.70 -21.16 -2.20
N ARG A 4 48.90 -22.07 -1.66
CA ARG A 4 47.52 -22.35 -2.13
C ARG A 4 46.58 -21.15 -1.91
N THR A 5 46.82 -20.39 -0.85
CA THR A 5 46.02 -19.21 -0.45
C THR A 5 46.20 -18.00 -1.37
N THR A 6 47.17 -18.05 -2.30
CA THR A 6 47.40 -16.98 -3.29
C THR A 6 46.19 -16.70 -4.19
N LYS A 7 45.30 -17.67 -4.36
CA LYS A 7 44.02 -17.48 -5.08
C LYS A 7 43.10 -16.47 -4.40
N LEU A 8 43.20 -16.30 -3.08
CA LEU A 8 42.40 -15.33 -2.31
C LEU A 8 42.97 -13.91 -2.38
N LEU A 9 44.15 -13.72 -2.96
CA LEU A 9 44.79 -12.40 -3.05
C LEU A 9 44.06 -11.45 -4.01
N SER A 10 43.58 -11.92 -5.17
CA SER A 10 42.81 -11.05 -6.08
C SER A 10 41.46 -10.66 -5.47
N PRO A 11 40.62 -11.60 -4.98
CA PRO A 11 39.38 -11.24 -4.30
C PRO A 11 39.59 -10.33 -3.07
N TYR A 12 40.71 -10.48 -2.36
CA TYR A 12 41.07 -9.59 -1.26
C TYR A 12 41.32 -8.14 -1.75
N LEU A 13 42.06 -7.96 -2.85
CA LEU A 13 42.32 -6.64 -3.45
C LEU A 13 41.04 -6.01 -4.00
N ASP A 14 40.14 -6.82 -4.55
CA ASP A 14 38.86 -6.38 -5.11
C ASP A 14 37.77 -6.17 -4.04
N GLY A 15 38.04 -6.49 -2.77
CA GLY A 15 37.09 -6.37 -1.67
C GLY A 15 35.94 -7.38 -1.71
N GLN A 16 36.12 -8.51 -2.40
CA GLN A 16 35.11 -9.53 -2.65
C GLN A 16 35.11 -10.68 -1.64
N LEU A 17 36.04 -10.70 -0.67
CA LEU A 17 36.05 -11.72 0.38
C LEU A 17 34.97 -11.45 1.43
N SER A 18 34.32 -12.53 1.90
CA SER A 18 33.47 -12.45 3.09
C SER A 18 34.28 -12.08 4.33
N SER A 19 33.62 -11.60 5.38
CA SER A 19 34.28 -11.24 6.65
C SER A 19 35.13 -12.38 7.24
N ARG A 20 34.60 -13.61 7.17
CA ARG A 20 35.28 -14.82 7.64
C ARG A 20 36.53 -15.14 6.81
N GLU A 21 36.41 -15.11 5.49
CA GLU A 21 37.54 -15.41 4.59
C GLU A 21 38.62 -14.34 4.69
N ARG A 22 38.23 -13.07 4.84
CA ARG A 22 39.15 -11.96 5.04
C ARG A 22 39.97 -12.14 6.31
N SER A 23 39.34 -12.45 7.44
CA SER A 23 40.04 -12.70 8.71
C SER A 23 41.01 -13.89 8.63
N ALA A 24 40.60 -14.97 7.97
CA ALA A 24 41.45 -16.13 7.72
C ALA A 24 42.66 -15.78 6.82
N PHE A 25 42.44 -14.98 5.79
CA PHE A 25 43.50 -14.53 4.88
C PHE A 25 44.48 -13.58 5.58
N GLU A 26 43.99 -12.62 6.38
CA GLU A 26 44.82 -11.72 7.16
C GLU A 26 45.66 -12.46 8.21
N SER A 27 45.10 -13.51 8.83
CA SER A 27 45.85 -14.40 9.71
C SER A 27 46.96 -15.13 8.95
N HIS A 28 46.66 -15.66 7.76
CA HIS A 28 47.64 -16.31 6.89
C HIS A 28 48.77 -15.37 6.43
N LEU A 29 48.47 -14.08 6.22
CA LEU A 29 49.49 -13.08 5.85
C LEU A 29 50.55 -12.91 6.95
N LYS A 30 50.20 -13.07 8.23
CA LYS A 30 51.18 -12.98 9.34
C LYS A 30 52.24 -14.08 9.22
N GLU A 31 51.84 -15.28 8.82
CA GLU A 31 52.69 -16.47 8.77
C GLU A 31 53.40 -16.64 7.41
N CYS A 32 52.77 -16.25 6.31
CA CYS A 32 53.28 -16.53 4.97
C CYS A 32 54.01 -15.32 4.33
N ALA A 33 55.34 -15.35 4.35
CA ALA A 33 56.18 -14.33 3.70
C ALA A 33 55.94 -14.22 2.18
N PHE A 34 55.63 -15.33 1.50
CA PHE A 34 55.35 -15.33 0.05
C PHE A 34 54.10 -14.53 -0.30
N CYS A 35 53.01 -14.71 0.45
CA CYS A 35 51.76 -13.98 0.23
C CYS A 35 51.92 -12.49 0.57
N ARG A 36 52.71 -12.15 1.60
CA ARG A 36 53.08 -10.77 1.93
C ARG A 36 53.85 -10.07 0.80
N ALA A 37 54.93 -10.69 0.33
CA ALA A 37 55.74 -10.14 -0.77
C ALA A 37 54.89 -9.91 -2.03
N ARG A 38 53.96 -10.82 -2.32
CA ARG A 38 53.05 -10.68 -3.47
C ARG A 38 52.06 -9.54 -3.29
N LEU A 39 51.50 -9.36 -2.10
CA LEU A 39 50.61 -8.24 -1.76
C LEU A 39 51.33 -6.89 -1.88
N GLU A 40 52.57 -6.81 -1.40
CA GLU A 40 53.41 -5.62 -1.51
C GLU A 40 53.74 -5.29 -2.98
N ALA A 41 54.03 -6.31 -3.81
CA ALA A 41 54.21 -6.14 -5.24
C ALA A 41 52.95 -5.53 -5.90
N TYR A 42 51.74 -5.97 -5.54
CA TYR A 42 50.50 -5.34 -6.01
C TYR A 42 50.34 -3.89 -5.50
N GLY A 43 50.74 -3.61 -4.26
CA GLY A 43 50.73 -2.26 -3.70
C GLY A 43 51.62 -1.29 -4.50
N SER A 44 52.86 -1.71 -4.79
CA SER A 44 53.78 -0.90 -5.60
C SER A 44 53.30 -0.68 -7.04
N LEU A 45 52.66 -1.69 -7.66
CA LEU A 45 52.02 -1.54 -8.96
C LEU A 45 50.88 -0.52 -8.91
N ARG A 46 50.03 -0.59 -7.89
CA ARG A 46 48.91 0.36 -7.69
C ARG A 46 49.41 1.79 -7.54
N GLU A 47 50.51 2.00 -6.82
CA GLU A 47 51.10 3.33 -6.67
C GLU A 47 51.60 3.89 -8.01
N ARG A 48 52.22 3.06 -8.85
CA ARG A 48 52.64 3.45 -10.20
C ARG A 48 51.46 3.84 -11.08
N PHE A 49 50.37 3.05 -11.06
CA PHE A 49 49.15 3.38 -11.78
C PHE A 49 48.46 4.64 -11.23
N ALA A 50 48.53 4.88 -9.92
CA ALA A 50 47.96 6.08 -9.32
C ALA A 50 48.67 7.36 -9.77
N LYS A 51 49.98 7.28 -10.06
CA LYS A 51 50.81 8.38 -10.57
C LYS A 51 50.77 8.52 -12.09
N ALA A 52 50.16 7.56 -12.81
CA ALA A 52 50.06 7.62 -14.26
C ALA A 52 49.10 8.74 -14.69
N ASP A 53 49.36 9.31 -15.87
CA ASP A 53 48.53 10.37 -16.43
C ASP A 53 47.08 9.89 -16.60
N ARG A 54 46.15 10.69 -16.07
CA ARG A 54 44.72 10.43 -16.26
C ARG A 54 44.26 11.17 -17.50
N HIS A 55 43.82 10.41 -18.50
CA HIS A 55 43.15 11.02 -19.64
C HIS A 55 41.70 11.35 -19.30
N PRO A 56 41.24 12.59 -19.54
CA PRO A 56 39.85 12.95 -19.32
C PRO A 56 38.97 12.12 -20.22
N ALA A 57 37.91 11.55 -19.65
CA ALA A 57 36.88 10.90 -20.45
C ALA A 57 36.19 11.95 -21.35
N PRO A 58 35.84 11.62 -22.61
CA PRO A 58 35.09 12.52 -23.48
C PRO A 58 33.80 13.00 -22.82
N ALA A 59 33.40 14.25 -23.06
CA ALA A 59 32.21 14.85 -22.44
C ALA A 59 30.91 14.05 -22.70
N TRP A 60 30.81 13.37 -23.84
CA TRP A 60 29.66 12.53 -24.18
C TRP A 60 29.64 11.18 -23.44
N PHE A 61 30.77 10.71 -22.90
CA PHE A 61 30.89 9.39 -22.29
C PHE A 61 30.03 9.27 -21.04
N SER A 62 30.12 10.24 -20.13
CA SER A 62 29.30 10.27 -18.92
C SER A 62 27.80 10.34 -19.24
N ALA A 63 27.40 11.15 -20.21
CA ALA A 63 26.01 11.23 -20.68
C ALA A 63 25.51 9.90 -21.27
N LYS A 64 26.33 9.23 -22.10
CA LYS A 64 25.99 7.95 -22.71
C LYS A 64 25.93 6.80 -21.70
N VAL A 65 26.83 6.81 -20.71
CA VAL A 65 26.79 5.86 -19.59
C VAL A 65 25.54 6.10 -18.76
N ALA A 66 25.27 7.35 -18.36
CA ALA A 66 24.10 7.72 -17.57
C ALA A 66 22.79 7.33 -18.26
N ALA A 67 22.68 7.51 -19.58
CA ALA A 67 21.51 7.12 -20.37
C ALA A 67 21.32 5.59 -20.46
N ARG A 68 22.41 4.82 -20.45
CA ARG A 68 22.36 3.35 -20.50
C ARG A 68 22.15 2.72 -19.12
N THR A 69 22.66 3.34 -18.06
CA THR A 69 22.48 2.87 -16.68
C THR A 69 21.24 3.45 -16.01
N SER A 70 20.56 4.44 -16.61
CA SER A 70 19.30 4.95 -16.08
C SER A 70 18.16 3.94 -16.07
N GLY A 71 18.26 2.82 -16.82
CA GLY A 71 17.34 1.68 -16.69
C GLY A 71 17.51 0.88 -15.40
N SER A 72 18.65 1.04 -14.70
CA SER A 72 18.91 0.44 -13.38
C SER A 72 18.98 1.49 -12.27
N ARG A 73 18.38 2.67 -12.47
CA ARG A 73 18.00 3.50 -11.32
C ARG A 73 17.02 2.66 -10.53
N LEU A 74 17.47 2.23 -9.35
CA LEU A 74 16.63 1.85 -8.22
C LEU A 74 15.25 2.47 -8.40
N SER A 75 14.26 1.62 -8.65
CA SER A 75 12.86 1.99 -8.75
C SER A 75 12.60 2.99 -7.63
N ARG A 76 12.45 4.28 -7.99
CA ARG A 76 11.83 5.24 -7.09
C ARG A 76 10.56 4.54 -6.64
N PRO A 77 10.29 4.34 -5.34
CA PRO A 77 9.05 3.72 -4.90
C PRO A 77 7.94 4.65 -5.36
N SER A 78 7.44 4.35 -6.55
CA SER A 78 6.37 5.05 -7.18
C SER A 78 5.17 4.66 -6.33
N LEU A 79 4.63 5.61 -5.56
CA LEU A 79 3.33 5.42 -4.90
C LEU A 79 2.20 5.33 -5.94
N PHE A 80 2.51 5.67 -7.19
CA PHE A 80 1.61 5.64 -8.33
C PHE A 80 0.93 4.28 -8.57
N PRO A 81 1.64 3.12 -8.61
CA PRO A 81 1.01 1.81 -8.67
C PRO A 81 0.12 1.48 -7.46
N VAL A 82 0.41 2.03 -6.28
CA VAL A 82 -0.41 1.82 -5.07
C VAL A 82 -1.69 2.66 -5.14
N LEU A 83 -1.61 3.93 -5.56
CA LEU A 83 -2.80 4.77 -5.76
C LEU A 83 -3.75 4.23 -6.82
N VAL A 84 -3.23 3.67 -7.94
CA VAL A 84 -4.07 3.06 -8.97
C VAL A 84 -4.81 1.83 -8.44
N ARG A 85 -4.22 1.06 -7.52
CA ARG A 85 -4.87 -0.09 -6.87
C ARG A 85 -6.03 0.34 -5.95
N PHE A 86 -5.92 1.49 -5.30
CA PHE A 86 -6.99 2.03 -4.45
C PHE A 86 -8.11 2.72 -5.23
N ALA A 87 -7.85 3.17 -6.47
CA ALA A 87 -8.85 3.82 -7.31
C ALA A 87 -10.04 2.89 -7.63
N GLU A 88 -9.81 1.60 -7.89
CA GLU A 88 -10.90 0.64 -8.12
C GLU A 88 -11.78 0.45 -6.87
N VAL A 89 -11.16 0.31 -5.70
CA VAL A 89 -11.89 0.16 -4.42
C VAL A 89 -12.73 1.39 -4.13
N LEU A 90 -12.22 2.58 -4.44
CA LEU A 90 -12.91 3.84 -4.21
C LEU A 90 -14.16 3.97 -5.09
N ILE A 91 -14.10 3.51 -6.34
CA ILE A 91 -15.27 3.47 -7.24
C ILE A 91 -16.35 2.53 -6.69
N VAL A 92 -15.98 1.32 -6.28
CA VAL A 92 -16.94 0.36 -5.70
C VAL A 92 -17.59 0.92 -4.43
N LEU A 93 -16.79 1.54 -3.56
CA LEU A 93 -17.28 2.13 -2.31
C LEU A 93 -18.24 3.30 -2.58
N LEU A 94 -17.97 4.13 -3.60
CA LEU A 94 -18.89 5.19 -4.03
C LEU A 94 -20.23 4.63 -4.53
N VAL A 95 -20.23 3.55 -5.32
CA VAL A 95 -21.48 2.91 -5.78
C VAL A 95 -22.30 2.39 -4.61
N ILE A 96 -21.66 1.74 -3.64
CA ILE A 96 -22.31 1.25 -2.42
C ILE A 96 -22.88 2.43 -1.62
N ALA A 97 -22.10 3.49 -1.42
CA ALA A 97 -22.53 4.67 -0.66
C ALA A 97 -23.74 5.35 -1.30
N VAL A 98 -23.73 5.51 -2.64
CA VAL A 98 -24.88 6.06 -3.37
C VAL A 98 -26.11 5.17 -3.19
N GLY A 99 -25.96 3.85 -3.32
CA GLY A 99 -27.07 2.90 -3.09
C GLY A 99 -27.67 3.00 -1.68
N VAL A 100 -26.82 3.08 -0.65
CA VAL A 100 -27.25 3.21 0.75
C VAL A 100 -27.95 4.55 1.00
N ILE A 101 -27.40 5.65 0.50
CA ILE A 101 -27.97 6.99 0.67
C ILE A 101 -29.33 7.09 -0.05
N SER A 102 -29.41 6.64 -1.31
CA SER A 102 -30.65 6.64 -2.08
C SER A 102 -31.71 5.72 -1.47
N GLY A 103 -31.33 4.51 -1.02
CA GLY A 103 -32.24 3.59 -0.34
C GLY A 103 -32.76 4.15 0.99
N GLY A 104 -31.88 4.73 1.80
CA GLY A 104 -32.26 5.40 3.04
C GLY A 104 -33.19 6.58 2.82
N PHE A 105 -32.97 7.37 1.76
CA PHE A 105 -33.83 8.51 1.42
C PHE A 105 -35.24 8.07 0.99
N LEU A 106 -35.36 6.96 0.25
CA LEU A 106 -36.66 6.38 -0.11
C LEU A 106 -37.41 5.86 1.13
N VAL A 107 -36.73 5.12 2.02
CA VAL A 107 -37.35 4.58 3.24
C VAL A 107 -37.76 5.69 4.22
N ASN A 108 -36.90 6.67 4.48
CA ASN A 108 -37.24 7.80 5.34
C ASN A 108 -38.30 8.72 4.73
N GLY A 109 -38.29 8.90 3.40
CA GLY A 109 -39.31 9.68 2.70
C GLY A 109 -40.69 9.05 2.75
N MET A 110 -40.77 7.71 2.76
CA MET A 110 -42.03 6.98 2.83
C MET A 110 -42.61 6.92 4.26
N GLN A 111 -41.77 6.87 5.30
CA GLN A 111 -42.23 6.69 6.70
C GLN A 111 -43.04 7.87 7.26
N GLY A 112 -42.85 9.09 6.76
CA GLY A 112 -43.56 10.28 7.26
C GLY A 112 -44.94 10.55 6.64
N ARG A 113 -45.29 9.92 5.51
CA ARG A 113 -46.53 10.22 4.76
C ARG A 113 -47.42 9.01 4.45
N GLN A 114 -46.89 7.78 4.47
CA GLN A 114 -47.65 6.59 4.05
C GLN A 114 -48.46 5.88 5.12
N MET A 115 -48.11 5.90 6.41
CA MET A 115 -48.93 5.16 7.38
C MET A 115 -50.38 5.66 7.42
N ALA A 116 -50.59 6.97 7.33
CA ALA A 116 -51.93 7.55 7.28
C ALA A 116 -52.69 7.17 6.00
N SER A 117 -52.07 7.28 4.82
CA SER A 117 -52.79 7.03 3.56
C SER A 117 -52.99 5.55 3.23
N PHE A 118 -52.11 4.66 3.72
CA PHE A 118 -52.25 3.21 3.55
C PHE A 118 -53.28 2.61 4.52
N ALA A 119 -53.38 3.13 5.74
CA ALA A 119 -54.45 2.75 6.66
C ALA A 119 -55.84 3.10 6.07
N SER A 120 -55.97 4.30 5.52
CA SER A 120 -57.20 4.75 4.85
C SER A 120 -57.52 3.96 3.56
N SER A 121 -56.51 3.52 2.80
CA SER A 121 -56.73 2.74 1.56
C SER A 121 -57.02 1.25 1.81
N LEU A 122 -56.54 0.71 2.94
CA LEU A 122 -56.83 -0.66 3.37
C LEU A 122 -58.10 -0.76 4.23
N SER A 123 -58.84 0.35 4.41
CA SER A 123 -60.06 0.42 5.23
C SER A 123 -59.87 -0.20 6.62
N LEU A 124 -58.69 0.05 7.20
CA LEU A 124 -58.34 -0.43 8.54
C LEU A 124 -59.14 0.29 9.64
N ASP A 125 -59.81 1.40 9.30
CA ASP A 125 -60.77 2.13 10.15
C ASP A 125 -61.97 1.27 10.58
N VAL A 126 -62.26 0.17 9.87
CA VAL A 126 -63.30 -0.83 10.26
C VAL A 126 -62.90 -1.63 11.50
N PHE A 127 -61.59 -1.76 11.77
CA PHE A 127 -61.06 -2.49 12.94
C PHE A 127 -60.75 -1.59 14.13
N GLU A 128 -61.04 -0.30 14.03
CA GLU A 128 -61.00 0.60 15.18
C GLU A 128 -62.09 0.17 16.17
N PRO A 129 -61.85 0.21 17.49
CA PRO A 129 -62.78 -0.38 18.47
C PRO A 129 -64.17 0.29 18.46
N THR A 130 -64.31 1.49 17.89
CA THR A 130 -65.58 2.23 17.81
C THR A 130 -65.67 3.10 16.53
N PRO A 131 -66.03 2.53 15.37
CA PRO A 131 -66.34 3.31 14.18
C PRO A 131 -67.59 4.18 14.41
N PRO A 132 -67.65 5.43 13.93
CA PRO A 132 -68.75 6.36 14.19
C PRO A 132 -70.11 5.88 13.65
N ASP A 133 -70.11 5.08 12.57
CA ASP A 133 -71.32 4.50 11.97
C ASP A 133 -71.63 3.07 12.48
N SER A 134 -70.94 2.61 13.52
CA SER A 134 -71.19 1.30 14.13
C SER A 134 -72.23 1.39 15.26
N VAL A 135 -72.93 0.28 15.52
CA VAL A 135 -73.89 0.17 16.64
C VAL A 135 -73.22 0.49 17.99
N GLY A 136 -71.94 0.12 18.15
CA GLY A 136 -71.16 0.43 19.35
C GLY A 136 -70.81 1.92 19.47
N GLY A 137 -70.46 2.58 18.36
CA GLY A 137 -70.21 4.03 18.32
C GLY A 137 -71.45 4.85 18.63
N VAL A 138 -72.61 4.46 18.08
CA VAL A 138 -73.90 5.10 18.39
C VAL A 138 -74.28 4.89 19.86
N TYR A 139 -74.04 3.70 20.42
CA TYR A 139 -74.30 3.44 21.84
C TYR A 139 -73.43 4.30 22.76
N LEU A 140 -72.13 4.43 22.46
CA LEU A 140 -71.21 5.27 23.23
C LEU A 140 -71.57 6.76 23.16
N ALA A 141 -71.89 7.27 21.97
CA ALA A 141 -72.35 8.64 21.81
C ALA A 141 -73.66 8.91 22.57
N MET A 142 -74.55 7.92 22.62
CA MET A 142 -75.80 8.01 23.37
C MET A 142 -75.56 7.95 24.89
N THR A 143 -74.56 7.22 25.38
CA THR A 143 -74.21 7.19 26.81
C THR A 143 -73.44 8.43 27.25
N GLU A 144 -72.49 8.93 26.44
CA GLU A 144 -71.75 10.17 26.75
C GLU A 144 -72.67 11.40 26.77
N ALA A 145 -73.61 11.50 25.82
CA ALA A 145 -74.60 12.59 25.82
C ALA A 145 -75.59 12.55 26.99
N ASN A 146 -75.67 11.43 27.71
CA ASN A 146 -76.59 11.23 28.84
C ASN A 146 -75.90 11.39 30.21
N ASP A 147 -74.57 11.59 30.22
CA ASP A 147 -73.75 11.90 31.40
C ASP A 147 -73.51 13.42 31.56
N GLU A 148 -74.03 14.26 30.65
CA GLU A 148 -73.91 15.73 30.70
C GLU A 148 -75.09 16.46 31.38
N ASP A 149 -76.04 15.76 32.02
CA ASP A 149 -77.15 16.33 32.82
C ASP A 149 -77.08 15.96 34.32
#